data_AF-A0A0M6YPJ2-F1
#
_entry.id   AF-A0A0M6YPJ2-F1
#
_cell.length_a   1.000
_cell.length_b   1.000
_cell.length_c   1.000
_cell.angle_alpha   90.00
_cell.angle_beta   90.00
_cell.angle_gamma   90.00
#
_symmetry.space_group_name_H-M   'P 1'
#
loop_
_entity.id
_entity.type
_entity.pdbx_description
1 polymer ?
#
loop_
_entity_poly.entity_id
_entity_poly.type
_entity_poly.pdbx_seq_one_letter_code
_entity_poly.pdbx_strand_id
1 'polypeptide(L)' 'MTDLILSVNLARSDDVYARLLAAHDGLDEAESQALNARLILILMNHIGDADVLMQAIDAAGPDPVDAELA' A
#
# COMPACT_ATOMS: atom_id res chain seq x y z
N MET A 1 19.80 -2.80 7.64
CA MET A 1 18.93 -1.80 7.00
C MET A 1 18.55 -2.36 5.66
N THR A 2 17.26 -2.64 5.49
CA THR A 2 16.67 -2.99 4.21
C THR A 2 16.16 -1.70 3.59
N ASP A 3 16.39 -1.49 2.29
CA ASP A 3 15.87 -0.33 1.58
C ASP A 3 14.48 -0.63 1.02
N LEU A 4 13.64 0.41 0.90
CA LEU A 4 12.33 0.28 0.28
C LEU A 4 12.46 -0.13 -1.20
N ILE A 5 11.70 -1.14 -1.61
CA ILE A 5 11.63 -1.58 -3.01
C ILE A 5 10.37 -0.99 -3.67
N LEU A 6 10.56 -0.09 -4.62
CA LEU A 6 9.49 0.52 -5.43
C LEU A 6 9.32 -0.15 -6.80
N SER A 7 10.22 -1.07 -7.17
CA SER A 7 10.12 -1.86 -8.39
C SER A 7 9.25 -3.11 -8.19
N VAL A 8 8.84 -3.73 -9.29
CA VAL A 8 8.06 -4.98 -9.25
C VAL A 8 8.83 -6.06 -8.50
N ASN A 9 8.29 -6.48 -7.35
CA ASN A 9 8.89 -7.47 -6.46
C ASN A 9 8.06 -8.76 -6.32
N LEU A 10 6.97 -8.90 -7.09
CA LEU A 10 6.09 -10.07 -7.06
C LEU A 10 6.18 -10.83 -8.39
N ALA A 11 6.52 -12.13 -8.33
CA ALA A 11 6.57 -12.99 -9.51
C ALA A 11 5.19 -13.28 -10.14
N ARG A 12 4.10 -13.15 -9.36
CA ARG A 12 2.71 -13.39 -9.79
C ARG A 12 1.82 -12.21 -9.37
N SER A 13 2.20 -11.00 -9.79
CA SER A 13 1.49 -9.76 -9.46
C SER A 13 -0.01 -9.82 -9.77
N ASP A 14 -0.38 -10.45 -10.89
CA ASP A 14 -1.75 -10.47 -11.39
C ASP A 14 -2.69 -11.24 -10.47
N ASP A 15 -2.27 -12.39 -9.97
CA ASP A 15 -3.06 -13.21 -9.05
C ASP A 15 -3.30 -12.47 -7.71
N VAL A 16 -2.29 -11.75 -7.22
CA VAL A 16 -2.38 -10.96 -6.00
C VAL A 16 -3.33 -9.78 -6.19
N TYR A 17 -3.21 -9.07 -7.32
CA TYR A 17 -4.12 -7.97 -7.68
C TYR A 17 -5.56 -8.45 -7.82
N ALA A 18 -5.79 -9.57 -8.51
CA ALA A 18 -7.12 -10.15 -8.65
C ALA A 18 -7.72 -10.52 -7.28
N ARG A 19 -6.91 -11.08 -6.38
CA ARG A 19 -7.36 -11.44 -5.03
C ARG A 19 -7.71 -10.22 -4.17
N LEU A 20 -6.95 -9.14 -4.29
CA LEU A 20 -7.22 -7.87 -3.61
C LEU A 20 -8.52 -7.27 -4.15
N LEU A 21 -8.69 -7.17 -5.47
CA LEU A 21 -9.90 -6.64 -6.07
C LEU A 21 -11.15 -7.43 -5.65
N ALA A 22 -11.07 -8.76 -5.67
CA ALA A 22 -12.15 -9.62 -5.21
C ALA A 22 -12.46 -9.46 -3.71
N ALA A 23 -11.51 -8.98 -2.89
CA ALA A 23 -11.77 -8.69 -1.48
C ALA A 23 -12.60 -7.41 -1.27
N HIS A 24 -12.64 -6.51 -2.26
CA HIS A 24 -13.46 -5.31 -2.26
C HIS A 24 -14.84 -5.50 -2.90
N ASP A 25 -15.09 -6.63 -3.57
CA ASP A 25 -16.36 -6.87 -4.25
C ASP A 25 -17.52 -6.89 -3.26
N GLY A 26 -18.56 -6.10 -3.54
CA GLY A 26 -19.73 -5.93 -2.67
C GLY A 26 -19.55 -5.05 -1.44
N LEU A 27 -18.36 -4.46 -1.21
CA LEU A 27 -18.15 -3.49 -0.13
C LEU A 27 -18.56 -2.08 -0.56
N ASP A 28 -19.10 -1.30 0.38
CA ASP A 28 -19.20 0.14 0.19
C ASP A 28 -17.84 0.85 0.35
N GLU A 29 -17.82 2.16 0.11
CA GLU A 29 -16.59 2.95 0.21
C GLU A 29 -15.97 2.89 1.61
N ALA A 30 -16.78 2.99 2.67
CA ALA A 30 -16.27 3.00 4.04
C ALA A 30 -15.72 1.63 4.44
N GLU A 31 -16.38 0.55 4.04
CA GLU A 31 -15.94 -0.82 4.25
C GLU A 31 -14.65 -1.14 3.48
N SER A 32 -14.56 -0.66 2.24
CA SER A 32 -13.38 -0.75 1.39
C SER A 32 -12.18 -0.04 2.03
N GLN A 33 -12.37 1.18 2.53
CA GLN A 33 -11.33 1.90 3.27
C GLN A 33 -10.93 1.19 4.57
N ALA A 34 -11.90 0.64 5.31
CA ALA A 34 -11.62 -0.14 6.51
C ALA A 34 -10.84 -1.43 6.20
N LEU A 35 -11.11 -2.09 5.07
CA LEU A 35 -10.33 -3.24 4.60
C LEU A 35 -8.88 -2.82 4.33
N ASN A 36 -8.67 -1.73 3.59
CA ASN A 36 -7.34 -1.21 3.28
C ASN A 36 -6.55 -0.84 4.54
N ALA A 37 -7.17 -0.13 5.50
CA ALA A 37 -6.52 0.24 6.76
C ALA A 37 -6.06 -1.00 7.54
N ARG A 38 -6.90 -2.05 7.63
CA ARG A 38 -6.54 -3.31 8.28
C ARG A 38 -5.39 -4.02 7.56
N LEU A 39 -5.44 -4.06 6.22
CA LEU A 39 -4.38 -4.67 5.40
C LEU A 39 -3.05 -3.95 5.61
N ILE A 40 -3.04 -2.62 5.59
CA ILE A 40 -1.84 -1.81 5.83
C ILE A 40 -1.23 -2.15 7.20
N LEU A 41 -2.03 -2.17 8.27
CA LEU A 41 -1.53 -2.51 9.61
C LEU A 41 -0.93 -3.92 9.69
N ILE A 42 -1.54 -4.90 9.01
CA ILE A 42 -1.02 -6.27 8.94
C ILE A 42 0.33 -6.29 8.22
N LEU A 43 0.45 -5.59 7.08
CA LEU A 43 1.69 -5.51 6.31
C LEU A 43 2.78 -4.76 7.06
N MET A 44 2.45 -3.69 7.78
CA MET A 44 3.39 -2.97 8.65
C MET A 44 4.00 -3.89 9.70
N ASN A 45 3.16 -4.70 10.36
CA ASN A 45 3.62 -5.69 11.34
C ASN A 45 4.47 -6.79 10.69
N HIS A 46 4.15 -7.20 9.46
CA HIS A 46 4.92 -8.20 8.74
C HIS A 46 6.30 -7.69 8.30
N ILE A 47 6.40 -6.43 7.86
CA ILE A 47 7.65 -5.79 7.47
C ILE A 47 8.56 -5.60 8.68
N GLY A 48 8.03 -5.08 9.80
CA GLY A 48 8.73 -4.98 11.08
C GLY A 48 9.96 -4.04 11.13
N ASP A 49 10.27 -3.36 10.02
CA ASP A 49 11.38 -2.41 9.88
C ASP A 49 10.85 -0.97 9.79
N ALA A 50 11.08 -0.19 10.84
CA ALA A 50 10.59 1.19 10.94
C ALA A 50 11.16 2.11 9.86
N ASP A 51 12.41 1.90 9.43
CA ASP A 51 13.04 2.76 8.41
C ASP A 51 12.41 2.52 7.04
N VAL A 52 12.10 1.26 6.71
CA VAL A 52 11.37 0.90 5.49
C VAL A 52 9.96 1.51 5.50
N LEU A 53 9.28 1.46 6.65
CA LEU A 53 7.93 2.02 6.79
C LEU A 53 7.92 3.55 6.64
N MET A 54 8.89 4.25 7.22
CA MET A 54 9.03 5.70 7.04
C MET A 54 9.28 6.07 5.58
N GLN A 55 10.20 5.37 4.90
CA GLN A 55 10.44 5.57 3.47
C GLN A 55 9.17 5.33 2.64
N ALA A 56 8.37 4.33 2.98
CA ALA A 56 7.12 4.04 2.29
C ALA A 56 6.06 5.14 2.47
N ILE A 57 5.96 5.70 3.67
CA ILE A 57 5.05 6.82 3.97
C ILE A 57 5.48 8.06 3.19
N ASP A 58 6.77 8.39 3.19
CA ASP A 58 7.30 9.53 2.45
C ASP A 58 7.09 9.37 0.93
N ALA A 59 7.28 8.15 0.39
CA ALA A 59 7.07 7.85 -1.02
C ALA A 59 5.59 7.85 -1.45
N ALA A 60 4.65 7.60 -0.53
CA ALA A 60 3.21 7.62 -0.78
C ALA A 60 2.56 9.00 -0.60
N GLY A 61 3.30 9.95 0.00
CA GLY A 61 2.86 11.34 0.13
C GLY A 61 2.61 12.00 -1.24
N PRO A 62 1.90 13.13 -1.27
CA PRO A 62 1.68 13.88 -2.50
C PRO A 62 3.01 14.25 -3.14
N ASP A 63 3.15 13.99 -4.45
CA ASP A 63 4.29 14.46 -5.22
C ASP A 63 4.29 16.00 -5.16
N PRO A 64 5.41 16.69 -4.90
CA PRO A 64 5.45 18.15 -4.92
C PRO A 64 4.90 18.75 -6.22
N VAL A 65 4.92 18.02 -7.35
CA VAL A 65 4.32 18.46 -8.61
C VAL A 65 2.79 18.55 -8.54
N ASP A 66 2.12 17.69 -7.76
CA ASP A 66 0.66 17.71 -7.58
C ASP A 66 0.20 18.84 -6.64
N ALA A 67 1.08 19.29 -5.74
CA ALA A 67 0.79 20.36 -4.78
C ALA A 67 0.82 21.77 -5.38
N GLU A 68 1.48 21.96 -6.53
CA GLU A 68 1.61 23.26 -7.20
C GLU A 68 0.43 23.54 -8.17
N LEU A 69 -0.41 22.54 -8.42
CA LEU A 69 -1.59 22.60 -9.29
C LEU A 69 -2.93 22.73 -8.54
N ALA A 70 -2.92 22.76 -7.20
CA ALA A 70 -4.09 22.89 -6.31
C ALA A 70 -4.16 24.27 -5.65
#